data_AF-A0A1L6PJ76-F1
#
_entry.id   AF-A0A1L6PJ76-F1
#
_cell.length_a   1.000
_cell.length_b   1.000
_cell.length_c   1.000
_cell.angle_alpha   90.00
_cell.angle_beta   90.00
_cell.angle_gamma   90.00
#
_symmetry.space_group_name_H-M   'P 1'
#
loop_
_entity.id
_entity.type
_entity.pdbx_description
1 polymer ?
#
loop_
_entity_poly.entity_id
_entity_poly.type
_entity_poly.pdbx_seq_one_letter_code
_entity_poly.pdbx_strand_id
1 'polypeptide(L)'
;MTGDEAVRDGIRAGERAAHRLAELGGCVLEPGLSDTEFDRIEAEYGIVFAPGHRGFLAAGLPVDRAAPREQGESPRNPWPNWRDGDPERIRERLGRPVEELLFSVEHGWWLPGGRWGQRPADPAEAVAAARAALSSVPALIPLYSHRYLAAGTGMDAGTGSGTEAGVAQGRPVLSVVGADTIHYGRDLAEWVEREFGDPDPEERWPEPDAGARVPFWSDLAG
;
A
#
# COMPACT_ATOMS: atom_id res chain seq x y z
N MET A 1 -23.93 -0.64 -10.65
CA MET A 1 -22.97 0.46 -10.52
C MET A 1 -22.19 0.50 -11.81
N THR A 2 -21.88 1.67 -12.37
CA THR A 2 -20.99 1.75 -13.55
C THR A 2 -19.54 1.89 -13.08
N GLY A 3 -18.56 1.47 -13.86
CA GLY A 3 -17.13 1.66 -13.53
C GLY A 3 -16.78 3.09 -13.11
N ASP A 4 -17.34 4.10 -13.78
CA ASP A 4 -17.19 5.51 -13.44
C ASP A 4 -17.72 5.89 -12.05
N GLU A 5 -18.84 5.30 -11.65
CA GLU A 5 -19.44 5.52 -10.32
C GLU A 5 -18.56 4.91 -9.23
N ALA A 6 -18.05 3.70 -9.44
CA ALA A 6 -17.14 3.05 -8.51
C ALA A 6 -15.82 3.82 -8.35
N VAL A 7 -15.27 4.39 -9.43
CA VAL A 7 -14.08 5.26 -9.36
C VAL A 7 -14.36 6.50 -8.52
N ARG A 8 -15.50 7.18 -8.74
CA ARG A 8 -15.89 8.36 -7.94
C ARG A 8 -16.10 8.01 -6.46
N ASP A 9 -16.69 6.86 -6.18
CA ASP A 9 -16.86 6.38 -4.80
C ASP A 9 -15.52 6.11 -4.11
N GLY A 10 -14.59 5.48 -4.82
CA GLY A 10 -13.23 5.26 -4.35
C GLY A 10 -12.53 6.59 -4.01
N ILE A 11 -12.58 7.57 -4.92
CA ILE A 11 -12.01 8.92 -4.69
C ILE A 11 -12.61 9.54 -3.43
N ARG A 12 -13.95 9.58 -3.32
CA ARG A 12 -14.65 10.13 -2.15
C ARG A 12 -14.30 9.40 -0.85
N ALA A 13 -14.07 8.09 -0.89
CA ALA A 13 -13.63 7.33 0.28
C ALA A 13 -12.22 7.75 0.73
N GLY A 14 -11.31 7.95 -0.22
CA GLY A 14 -9.97 8.50 0.04
C GLY A 14 -10.00 9.89 0.66
N GLU A 15 -10.82 10.79 0.10
CA GLU A 15 -11.00 12.15 0.61
C GLU A 15 -11.48 12.14 2.08
N ARG A 16 -12.48 11.30 2.40
CA ARG A 16 -12.97 11.15 3.78
C ARG A 16 -11.87 10.68 4.74
N ALA A 17 -11.04 9.72 4.32
CA ALA A 17 -9.93 9.25 5.14
C ALA A 17 -8.87 10.34 5.36
N ALA A 18 -8.56 11.15 4.35
CA ALA A 18 -7.62 12.27 4.49
C ALA A 18 -8.15 13.37 5.42
N HIS A 19 -9.43 13.70 5.32
CA HIS A 19 -10.07 14.62 6.27
C HIS A 19 -10.02 14.08 7.69
N ARG A 20 -10.28 12.78 7.86
CA ARG A 20 -10.21 12.15 9.17
C ARG A 20 -8.79 12.16 9.75
N LEU A 21 -7.78 11.90 8.93
CA LEU A 21 -6.37 12.03 9.33
C LEU A 21 -6.04 13.47 9.78
N ALA A 22 -6.55 14.47 9.07
CA ALA A 22 -6.36 15.88 9.44
C ALA A 22 -7.00 16.20 10.81
N GLU A 23 -8.19 15.68 11.09
CA GLU A 23 -8.87 15.85 12.39
C GLU A 23 -8.08 15.24 13.55
N LEU A 24 -7.45 14.07 13.32
CA LEU A 24 -6.65 13.38 14.33
C LEU A 24 -5.30 14.08 14.61
N GLY A 25 -4.82 14.93 13.70
CA GLY A 25 -3.66 15.79 13.94
C GLY A 25 -2.30 15.08 14.06
N GLY A 26 -2.18 13.85 13.53
CA GLY A 26 -0.98 13.01 13.63
C GLY A 26 0.12 13.30 12.59
N CYS A 27 -0.11 14.20 11.64
CA CYS A 27 0.83 14.50 10.56
C CYS A 27 0.83 15.97 10.14
N VAL A 28 1.92 16.40 9.49
CA VAL A 28 1.98 17.65 8.74
C VAL A 28 1.38 17.39 7.36
N LEU A 29 0.33 18.15 7.04
CA LEU A 29 -0.35 18.10 5.75
C LEU A 29 -0.01 19.34 4.93
N GLU A 30 0.43 19.10 3.71
CA GLU A 30 0.54 20.11 2.66
C GLU A 30 -0.71 20.13 1.76
N PRO A 31 -0.86 21.15 0.89
CA PRO A 31 -1.81 21.09 -0.21
C PRO A 31 -1.67 19.77 -0.96
N GLY A 32 -2.80 19.13 -1.25
CA GLY A 32 -2.83 17.84 -1.92
C GLY A 32 -2.25 17.89 -3.33
N LEU A 33 -1.97 16.71 -3.87
CA LEU A 33 -1.42 16.56 -5.21
C LEU A 33 -2.47 16.95 -6.27
N SER A 34 -2.02 17.68 -7.29
CA SER A 34 -2.78 17.95 -8.51
C SER A 34 -2.73 16.77 -9.48
N ASP A 35 -3.66 16.71 -10.43
CA ASP A 35 -3.66 15.69 -11.48
C ASP A 35 -2.35 15.65 -12.27
N THR A 36 -1.77 16.81 -12.59
CA THR A 36 -0.47 16.89 -13.27
C THR A 36 0.68 16.34 -12.42
N GLU A 37 0.64 16.52 -11.10
CA GLU A 37 1.64 15.91 -10.21
C GLU A 37 1.48 14.40 -10.16
N PHE A 38 0.26 13.89 -10.07
CA PHE A 38 0.01 12.45 -10.15
C PHE A 38 0.51 11.87 -11.47
N ASP A 39 0.18 12.47 -12.61
CA ASP A 39 0.61 11.98 -13.93
C ASP A 39 2.14 11.92 -14.02
N ARG A 40 2.83 12.93 -13.48
CA ARG A 40 4.30 12.96 -13.40
C ARG A 40 4.82 11.82 -12.52
N ILE A 41 4.27 11.62 -11.33
CA ILE A 41 4.72 10.59 -10.38
C ILE A 41 4.47 9.19 -10.96
N GLU A 42 3.28 8.94 -11.50
CA GLU A 42 2.91 7.66 -12.12
C GLU A 42 3.84 7.33 -13.29
N ALA A 43 4.16 8.31 -14.14
CA ALA A 43 5.12 8.14 -15.23
C ALA A 43 6.56 7.94 -14.73
N GLU A 44 7.00 8.67 -13.71
CA GLU A 44 8.36 8.61 -13.17
C GLU A 44 8.68 7.25 -12.51
N TYR A 45 7.71 6.68 -11.80
CA TYR A 45 7.90 5.46 -11.02
C TYR A 45 7.24 4.22 -11.64
N GLY A 46 6.51 4.37 -12.75
CA GLY A 46 5.84 3.25 -13.43
C GLY A 46 4.74 2.61 -12.59
N ILE A 47 4.02 3.42 -11.81
CA ILE A 47 2.94 2.97 -10.91
C ILE A 47 1.63 3.64 -11.32
N VAL A 48 0.51 3.10 -10.83
CA VAL A 48 -0.81 3.74 -10.94
C VAL A 48 -1.42 3.79 -9.55
N PHE A 49 -1.80 4.98 -9.08
CA PHE A 49 -2.50 5.12 -7.82
C PHE A 49 -3.93 4.59 -7.95
N ALA A 50 -4.38 3.81 -6.97
CA ALA A 50 -5.79 3.43 -6.90
C ALA A 50 -6.67 4.67 -6.67
N PRO A 51 -7.94 4.69 -7.12
CA PRO A 51 -8.82 5.86 -6.98
C PRO A 51 -8.89 6.44 -5.56
N GLY A 52 -9.02 5.58 -4.54
CA GLY A 52 -9.01 6.03 -3.15
C GLY A 52 -7.66 6.58 -2.68
N HIS A 53 -6.54 6.08 -3.19
CA HIS A 53 -5.23 6.67 -2.88
C HIS A 53 -5.09 8.06 -3.52
N ARG A 54 -5.57 8.24 -4.76
CA ARG A 54 -5.61 9.56 -5.39
C ARG A 54 -6.48 10.53 -4.60
N GLY A 55 -7.71 10.14 -4.24
CA GLY A 55 -8.59 10.97 -3.42
C GLY A 55 -7.97 11.37 -2.08
N PHE A 56 -7.26 10.44 -1.44
CA PHE A 56 -6.54 10.70 -0.19
C PHE A 56 -5.43 11.73 -0.36
N LEU A 57 -4.51 11.53 -1.31
CA LEU A 57 -3.37 12.44 -1.54
C LEU A 57 -3.78 13.78 -2.16
N ALA A 58 -4.90 13.84 -2.88
CA ALA A 58 -5.46 15.07 -3.45
C ALA A 58 -6.16 15.94 -2.39
N ALA A 59 -6.76 15.32 -1.37
CA ALA A 59 -7.41 16.04 -0.27
C ALA A 59 -6.40 16.66 0.71
N GLY A 60 -5.21 16.06 0.85
CA GLY A 60 -4.09 16.60 1.61
C GLY A 60 -2.89 15.68 1.51
N LEU A 61 -1.70 16.23 1.29
CA LEU A 61 -0.47 15.44 1.15
C LEU A 61 0.23 15.32 2.52
N PRO A 62 0.31 14.14 3.14
CA PRO A 62 1.12 13.94 4.33
C PRO A 62 2.60 14.01 3.96
N VAL A 63 3.32 14.96 4.56
CA VAL A 63 4.75 15.15 4.29
C VAL A 63 5.63 14.90 5.48
N ASP A 64 5.10 14.86 6.71
CA ASP A 64 5.86 14.50 7.91
C ASP A 64 4.94 14.10 9.08
N ARG A 65 5.51 13.55 10.15
CA ARG A 65 4.81 13.38 11.44
C ARG A 65 4.52 14.74 12.06
N ALA A 66 3.38 14.86 12.74
CA ALA A 66 3.20 15.93 13.71
C ALA A 66 4.14 15.62 14.88
N ALA A 67 5.14 16.46 15.13
CA ALA A 67 6.09 16.25 16.22
C ALA A 67 5.37 16.21 17.58
N PRO A 68 5.73 15.32 18.52
CA PRO A 68 5.52 15.60 19.93
C PRO A 68 6.37 16.81 20.34
N ARG A 69 5.83 17.73 21.15
CA ARG A 69 6.53 18.92 21.67
C ARG A 69 7.87 18.64 22.40
N GLU A 70 8.15 17.38 22.76
CA GLU A 70 9.19 17.00 23.71
C GLU A 70 10.09 15.83 23.27
N GLN A 71 9.81 15.19 22.14
CA GLN A 71 10.66 14.10 21.62
C GLN A 71 11.32 14.59 20.34
N GLY A 72 12.64 14.73 20.38
CA GLY A 72 13.45 15.19 19.25
C GLY A 72 13.19 14.43 17.95
N GLU A 73 13.65 15.01 16.85
CA GLU A 73 13.47 14.55 15.47
C GLU A 73 13.53 13.02 15.32
N SER A 74 12.43 12.43 14.83
CA SER A 74 12.43 11.01 14.46
C SER A 74 13.35 10.84 13.24
N PRO A 75 14.37 9.97 13.28
CA PRO A 75 15.44 9.96 12.27
C PRO A 75 15.01 9.49 10.88
N ARG A 76 13.78 9.00 10.69
CA ARG A 76 13.20 8.71 9.37
C ARG A 76 11.70 9.02 9.38
N ASN A 77 11.31 10.05 8.66
CA ASN A 77 9.92 10.37 8.36
C ASN A 77 9.22 9.12 7.75
N PRO A 78 8.10 8.63 8.33
CA PRO A 78 7.40 7.45 7.82
C PRO A 78 6.65 7.71 6.51
N TRP A 79 6.29 8.96 6.21
CA TRP A 79 5.51 9.32 5.04
C TRP A 79 6.37 9.34 3.77
N PRO A 80 5.85 8.84 2.64
CA PRO A 80 6.43 9.11 1.34
C PRO A 80 6.03 10.53 0.89
N ASN A 81 6.98 11.48 0.93
CA ASN A 81 6.76 12.79 0.31
C ASN A 81 6.82 12.64 -1.22
N TRP A 82 5.67 12.50 -1.86
CA TRP A 82 5.56 12.30 -3.31
C TRP A 82 5.90 13.54 -4.14
N ARG A 83 5.88 14.74 -3.53
CA ARG A 83 6.16 16.00 -4.22
C ARG A 83 7.65 16.30 -4.24
N ASP A 84 8.26 16.35 -3.07
CA ASP A 84 9.64 16.82 -2.84
C ASP A 84 10.54 15.78 -2.15
N GLY A 85 10.09 14.53 -2.08
CA GLY A 85 10.89 13.44 -1.52
C GLY A 85 12.08 13.07 -2.38
N ASP A 86 13.12 12.54 -1.73
CA ASP A 86 14.28 11.93 -2.38
C ASP A 86 13.83 10.79 -3.32
N PRO A 87 14.09 10.89 -4.65
CA PRO A 87 13.67 9.88 -5.62
C PRO A 87 14.25 8.49 -5.34
N GLU A 88 15.49 8.39 -4.86
CA GLU A 88 16.11 7.13 -4.47
C GLU A 88 15.36 6.52 -3.29
N ARG A 89 14.94 7.35 -2.33
CA ARG A 89 14.15 6.91 -1.18
C ARG A 89 12.75 6.44 -1.57
N ILE A 90 12.11 7.07 -2.55
CA ILE A 90 10.82 6.62 -3.08
C ILE A 90 10.96 5.27 -3.79
N ARG A 91 12.00 5.10 -4.63
CA ARG A 91 12.30 3.82 -5.28
C ARG A 91 12.58 2.71 -4.26
N GLU A 92 13.36 2.99 -3.22
CA GLU A 92 13.61 2.06 -2.11
C GLU A 92 12.28 1.61 -1.49
N ARG A 93 11.38 2.56 -1.15
CA ARG A 93 10.09 2.22 -0.54
C ARG A 93 9.18 1.39 -1.45
N LEU A 94 9.20 1.67 -2.75
CA LEU A 94 8.45 0.91 -3.75
C LEU A 94 8.99 -0.52 -3.91
N GLY A 95 10.31 -0.70 -3.89
CA GLY A 95 10.96 -2.01 -4.01
C GLY A 95 10.90 -2.85 -2.74
N ARG A 96 10.81 -2.20 -1.58
CA ARG A 96 10.96 -2.81 -0.25
C ARG A 96 10.13 -4.08 -0.01
N PRO A 97 8.82 -4.15 -0.34
CA PRO A 97 8.03 -5.36 -0.09
C PRO A 97 8.59 -6.60 -0.82
N VAL A 98 9.07 -6.42 -2.05
CA VAL A 98 9.66 -7.50 -2.85
C VAL A 98 11.07 -7.81 -2.35
N GLU A 99 11.87 -6.78 -2.05
CA GLU A 99 13.24 -6.95 -1.56
C GLU A 99 13.30 -7.70 -0.24
N GLU A 100 12.45 -7.36 0.72
CA GLU A 100 12.40 -8.03 2.03
C GLU A 100 11.89 -9.48 1.93
N LEU A 101 10.97 -9.75 0.99
CA LEU A 101 10.53 -11.11 0.70
C LEU A 101 11.65 -11.94 0.06
N LEU A 102 12.39 -11.39 -0.90
CA LEU A 102 13.54 -12.05 -1.52
C LEU A 102 14.66 -12.31 -0.51
N PHE A 103 14.89 -11.37 0.41
CA PHE A 103 15.78 -11.58 1.54
C PHE A 103 15.31 -12.77 2.40
N SER A 104 14.01 -12.87 2.69
CA SER A 104 13.45 -14.00 3.43
C SER A 104 13.68 -15.33 2.69
N VAL A 105 13.54 -15.34 1.36
CA VAL A 105 13.78 -16.50 0.49
C VAL A 105 15.23 -16.99 0.55
N GLU A 106 16.17 -16.04 0.46
CA GLU A 106 17.60 -16.31 0.59
C GLU A 106 17.90 -17.03 1.92
N HIS A 107 17.20 -16.64 2.99
CA HIS A 107 17.33 -17.17 4.34
C HIS A 107 16.41 -18.37 4.65
N GLY A 108 15.88 -19.02 3.62
CA GLY A 108 15.21 -20.32 3.74
C GLY A 108 13.68 -20.28 3.80
N TRP A 109 13.07 -19.09 3.81
CA TRP A 109 11.63 -19.00 3.61
C TRP A 109 11.26 -19.43 2.18
N TRP A 110 10.08 -20.00 2.01
CA TRP A 110 9.51 -20.32 0.70
C TRP A 110 8.00 -20.23 0.77
N LEU A 111 7.38 -19.76 -0.31
CA LEU A 111 5.94 -19.52 -0.36
C LEU A 111 5.15 -20.78 0.06
N PRO A 112 4.37 -20.71 1.15
CA PRO A 112 3.49 -21.80 1.56
C PRO A 112 2.45 -22.13 0.48
N GLY A 113 1.98 -23.38 0.45
CA GLY A 113 0.99 -23.84 -0.53
C GLY A 113 1.55 -24.19 -1.91
N GLY A 114 2.88 -24.12 -2.11
CA GLY A 114 3.55 -24.75 -3.26
C GLY A 114 3.39 -24.04 -4.61
N ARG A 115 2.82 -22.83 -4.65
CA ARG A 115 2.59 -22.10 -5.91
C ARG A 115 3.88 -21.70 -6.65
N TRP A 116 5.01 -21.63 -5.96
CA TRP A 116 6.33 -21.44 -6.57
C TRP A 116 7.03 -22.75 -6.93
N GLY A 117 6.36 -23.89 -6.76
CA GLY A 117 6.96 -25.21 -6.91
C GLY A 117 7.94 -25.55 -5.78
N GLN A 118 8.78 -26.54 -6.03
CA GLN A 118 9.81 -26.96 -5.08
C GLN A 118 10.90 -25.90 -4.97
N ARG A 119 11.29 -25.57 -3.73
CA ARG A 119 12.41 -24.66 -3.47
C ARG A 119 13.70 -25.25 -4.03
N PRO A 120 14.46 -24.52 -4.86
CA PRO A 120 15.82 -24.90 -5.23
C PRO A 120 16.72 -25.07 -3.99
N ALA A 121 17.71 -25.97 -4.09
CA ALA A 121 18.67 -26.19 -3.02
C ALA A 121 19.64 -25.01 -2.89
N ASP A 122 20.06 -24.44 -4.02
CA ASP A 122 20.92 -23.27 -4.05
C ASP A 122 20.12 -21.98 -3.70
N PRO A 123 20.58 -21.17 -2.73
CA PRO A 123 19.88 -19.94 -2.35
C PRO A 123 19.75 -18.91 -3.47
N ALA A 124 20.76 -18.76 -4.34
CA ALA A 124 20.71 -17.81 -5.44
C ALA A 124 19.71 -18.25 -6.52
N GLU A 125 19.63 -19.55 -6.81
CA GLU A 125 18.57 -20.12 -7.67
C GLU A 125 17.18 -19.92 -7.07
N ALA A 126 17.03 -20.09 -5.75
CA ALA A 126 15.76 -19.86 -5.06
C ALA A 126 15.32 -18.38 -5.17
N VAL A 127 16.25 -17.44 -4.94
CA VAL A 127 15.99 -16.00 -5.10
C VAL A 127 15.63 -15.66 -6.55
N ALA A 128 16.33 -16.24 -7.54
CA ALA A 128 16.02 -16.01 -8.95
C ALA A 128 14.63 -16.51 -9.33
N ALA A 129 14.26 -17.71 -8.87
CA ALA A 129 12.92 -18.27 -9.09
C ALA A 129 11.82 -17.44 -8.41
N ALA A 130 12.03 -17.03 -7.15
CA ALA A 130 11.09 -16.16 -6.44
C ALA A 130 10.95 -14.79 -7.13
N ARG A 131 12.05 -14.18 -7.59
CA ARG A 131 12.03 -12.91 -8.32
C ARG A 131 11.22 -13.02 -9.62
N ALA A 132 11.38 -14.11 -10.35
CA ALA A 132 10.59 -14.36 -11.56
C ALA A 132 9.09 -14.47 -11.23
N ALA A 133 8.72 -15.20 -10.18
CA ALA A 133 7.33 -15.33 -9.76
C ALA A 133 6.71 -14.01 -9.24
N LEU A 134 7.51 -13.18 -8.57
CA LEU A 134 7.07 -11.89 -8.04
C LEU A 134 6.93 -10.81 -9.12
N SER A 135 7.51 -10.99 -10.31
CA SER A 135 7.42 -10.01 -11.40
C SER A 135 5.99 -9.78 -11.93
N SER A 136 5.09 -10.74 -11.72
CA SER A 136 3.67 -10.64 -12.09
C SER A 136 2.75 -10.25 -10.94
N VAL A 137 3.29 -10.06 -9.73
CA VAL A 137 2.51 -9.71 -8.54
C VAL A 137 2.19 -8.21 -8.56
N PRO A 138 0.97 -7.79 -8.15
CA PRO A 138 0.63 -6.36 -8.07
C PRO A 138 1.65 -5.58 -7.24
N ALA A 139 2.16 -4.48 -7.79
CA ALA A 139 3.04 -3.57 -7.06
C ALA A 139 2.31 -3.00 -5.83
N LEU A 140 3.08 -2.74 -4.77
CA LEU A 140 2.59 -2.11 -3.56
C LEU A 140 3.12 -0.67 -3.49
N ILE A 141 2.20 0.28 -3.36
CA ILE A 141 2.49 1.70 -3.24
C ILE A 141 2.58 2.04 -1.75
N PRO A 142 3.70 2.62 -1.28
CA PRO A 142 3.86 2.98 0.12
C PRO A 142 2.85 4.05 0.52
N LEU A 143 2.26 3.86 1.69
CA LEU A 143 1.30 4.79 2.30
C LEU A 143 1.93 5.46 3.53
N TYR A 144 2.45 4.66 4.46
CA TYR A 144 3.04 5.13 5.71
C TYR A 144 3.93 4.02 6.30
N SER A 145 5.21 4.30 6.61
CA SER A 145 6.12 3.30 7.17
C SER A 145 6.15 2.01 6.31
N HIS A 146 5.73 0.87 6.87
CA HIS A 146 5.59 -0.44 6.22
C HIS A 146 4.13 -0.76 5.85
N ARG A 147 3.29 0.28 5.67
CA ARG A 147 1.91 0.19 5.19
C ARG A 147 1.84 0.48 3.70
N TYR A 148 1.07 -0.30 2.99
CA TYR A 148 0.98 -0.25 1.54
C TYR A 148 -0.45 -0.40 1.05
N LEU A 149 -0.71 0.18 -0.12
CA LEU A 149 -1.88 -0.11 -0.94
C LEU A 149 -1.43 -0.80 -2.22
N ALA A 150 -2.21 -1.76 -2.72
CA ALA A 150 -1.95 -2.30 -4.05
C ALA A 150 -2.14 -1.22 -5.13
N ALA A 151 -1.22 -1.18 -6.08
CA ALA A 151 -1.29 -0.30 -7.25
C ALA A 151 -2.57 -0.56 -8.04
N GLY A 152 -3.16 0.51 -8.56
CA GLY A 152 -4.30 0.46 -9.46
C GLY A 152 -4.00 -0.46 -10.65
N THR A 153 -5.02 -1.20 -11.09
CA THR A 153 -4.96 -1.81 -12.41
C THR A 153 -5.22 -0.68 -13.40
N GLY A 154 -4.32 -0.45 -14.35
CA GLY A 154 -4.56 0.49 -15.44
C GLY A 154 -5.93 0.25 -16.09
N MET A 155 -6.50 1.28 -16.73
CA MET A 155 -7.80 1.19 -17.42
C MET A 155 -7.86 0.13 -18.53
N ASP A 156 -6.77 -0.59 -18.81
CA ASP A 156 -6.59 -1.62 -19.83
C ASP A 156 -6.54 -3.07 -19.30
N ALA A 157 -6.66 -3.33 -18.00
CA ALA A 157 -6.65 -4.69 -17.47
C ALA A 157 -8.06 -5.35 -17.44
N GLY A 158 -8.63 -5.59 -18.62
CA GLY A 158 -9.87 -6.36 -18.81
C GLY A 158 -9.81 -7.85 -18.46
N THR A 159 -8.88 -8.30 -17.62
CA THR A 159 -8.71 -9.74 -17.30
C THR A 159 -8.29 -10.06 -15.85
N GLY A 160 -8.29 -9.09 -14.93
CA GLY A 160 -8.16 -9.36 -13.50
C GLY A 160 -9.52 -9.27 -12.81
N SER A 161 -9.81 -10.15 -11.85
CA SER A 161 -11.11 -10.22 -11.13
C SER A 161 -11.40 -9.03 -10.21
N GLY A 162 -10.92 -7.82 -10.53
CA GLY A 162 -11.37 -6.58 -9.92
C GLY A 162 -12.79 -6.31 -10.39
N THR A 163 -13.77 -6.93 -9.74
CA THR A 163 -15.17 -6.56 -9.94
C THR A 163 -15.33 -5.08 -9.61
N GLU A 164 -16.23 -4.39 -10.31
CA GLU A 164 -16.56 -2.98 -10.02
C GLU A 164 -16.90 -2.76 -8.53
N ALA A 165 -17.39 -3.82 -7.85
CA ALA A 165 -17.61 -3.85 -6.41
C ALA A 165 -16.31 -3.70 -5.58
N GLY A 166 -15.20 -4.34 -5.99
CA GLY A 166 -13.90 -4.21 -5.30
C GLY A 166 -13.28 -2.81 -5.38
N VAL A 167 -13.68 -2.00 -6.37
CA VAL A 167 -13.29 -0.58 -6.48
C VAL A 167 -14.09 0.29 -5.52
N ALA A 168 -15.38 -0.03 -5.31
CA ALA A 168 -16.29 0.73 -4.45
C ALA A 168 -16.04 0.49 -2.95
N GLN A 169 -15.64 -0.72 -2.56
CA GLN A 169 -15.38 -1.10 -1.16
C GLN A 169 -14.07 -0.54 -0.58
N GLY A 170 -13.24 0.14 -1.39
CA GLY A 170 -11.89 0.53 -0.99
C GLY A 170 -10.91 -0.65 -1.05
N ARG A 171 -9.62 -0.33 -1.08
CA ARG A 171 -8.55 -1.34 -1.07
C ARG A 171 -8.03 -1.53 0.35
N PRO A 172 -7.75 -2.78 0.78
CA PRO A 172 -7.18 -3.01 2.08
C PRO A 172 -5.79 -2.40 2.18
N VAL A 173 -5.52 -1.79 3.33
CA VAL A 173 -4.17 -1.38 3.69
C VAL A 173 -3.45 -2.59 4.24
N LEU A 174 -2.34 -2.93 3.60
CA LEU A 174 -1.49 -4.05 3.97
C LEU A 174 -0.33 -3.56 4.81
N SER A 175 0.03 -4.34 5.82
CA SER A 175 1.32 -4.21 6.50
C SER A 175 2.22 -5.32 6.01
N VAL A 176 3.40 -4.99 5.48
CA VAL A 176 4.34 -5.97 4.94
C VAL A 176 5.71 -5.76 5.56
N VAL A 177 6.23 -6.80 6.23
CA VAL A 177 7.57 -6.83 6.82
C VAL A 177 8.19 -8.20 6.56
N GLY A 178 9.22 -8.26 5.70
CA GLY A 178 9.79 -9.56 5.31
C GLY A 178 8.76 -10.44 4.58
N ALA A 179 8.57 -11.65 5.09
CA ALA A 179 7.55 -12.59 4.62
C ALA A 179 6.24 -12.53 5.42
N ASP A 180 6.14 -11.64 6.41
CA ASP A 180 4.93 -11.43 7.20
C ASP A 180 4.08 -10.33 6.54
N THR A 181 2.83 -10.67 6.27
CA THR A 181 1.84 -9.73 5.73
C THR A 181 0.60 -9.82 6.60
N ILE A 182 -0.04 -8.68 6.88
CA ILE A 182 -1.37 -8.66 7.49
C ILE A 182 -2.25 -7.64 6.77
N HIS A 183 -3.56 -7.87 6.81
CA HIS A 183 -4.54 -6.83 6.55
C HIS A 183 -4.59 -5.91 7.77
N TYR A 184 -4.08 -4.70 7.62
CA TYR A 184 -4.02 -3.74 8.73
C TYR A 184 -5.30 -2.92 8.82
N GLY A 185 -5.93 -2.63 7.68
CA GLY A 185 -7.26 -2.02 7.59
C GLY A 185 -7.99 -2.53 6.33
N ARG A 186 -9.32 -2.63 6.38
CA ARG A 186 -10.15 -3.01 5.23
C ARG A 186 -10.15 -1.93 4.16
N ASP A 187 -9.96 -0.69 4.57
CA ASP A 187 -9.85 0.49 3.74
C ASP A 187 -8.94 1.56 4.38
N LEU A 188 -8.82 2.70 3.70
CA LEU A 188 -8.06 3.84 4.19
C LEU A 188 -8.65 4.47 5.46
N ALA A 189 -9.98 4.44 5.64
CA ALA A 189 -10.60 5.06 6.80
C ALA A 189 -10.30 4.26 8.08
N GLU A 190 -10.46 2.93 8.02
CA GLU A 190 -10.11 2.04 9.13
C GLU A 190 -8.61 2.07 9.43
N TRP A 191 -7.76 2.11 8.40
CA TRP A 191 -6.32 2.29 8.61
C TRP A 191 -6.00 3.60 9.35
N VAL A 192 -6.65 4.71 9.00
CA VAL A 192 -6.45 6.00 9.69
C VAL A 192 -6.81 5.90 11.17
N GLU A 193 -7.96 5.30 11.51
CA GLU A 193 -8.35 5.12 12.92
C GLU A 193 -7.36 4.23 13.67
N ARG A 194 -6.90 3.13 13.05
CA ARG A 194 -5.96 2.20 13.69
C ARG A 194 -4.56 2.77 13.87
N GLU A 195 -4.09 3.60 12.93
CA GLU A 195 -2.72 4.12 12.96
C GLU A 195 -2.63 5.43 13.76
N PHE A 196 -3.68 6.27 13.76
CA PHE A 196 -3.65 7.62 14.36
C PHE A 196 -4.73 7.89 15.40
N GLY A 197 -5.69 6.98 15.59
CA GLY A 197 -6.69 7.06 16.64
C GLY A 197 -6.21 6.42 17.96
N ASP A 198 -7.18 5.96 18.75
CA ASP A 198 -6.95 5.21 19.99
C ASP A 198 -7.59 3.81 19.83
N PRO A 199 -6.98 2.92 19.03
CA PRO A 199 -7.54 1.61 18.77
C PRO A 199 -7.48 0.72 20.02
N ASP A 200 -8.42 -0.21 20.12
CA ASP A 200 -8.35 -1.25 21.15
C ASP A 200 -7.14 -2.16 20.88
N PRO A 201 -6.18 -2.31 21.82
CA PRO A 201 -5.02 -3.17 21.62
C PRO A 201 -5.37 -4.66 21.47
N GLU A 202 -6.57 -5.07 21.89
CA GLU A 202 -7.08 -6.43 21.71
C GLU A 202 -7.83 -6.60 20.39
N GLU A 203 -7.96 -5.53 19.58
CA GLU A 203 -8.67 -5.59 18.31
C GLU A 203 -7.95 -6.49 17.31
N ARG A 204 -8.65 -7.53 16.86
CA ARG A 204 -8.13 -8.45 15.85
C ARG A 204 -7.88 -7.72 14.53
N TRP A 205 -6.89 -8.19 13.78
CA TRP A 205 -6.69 -7.77 12.39
C TRP A 205 -7.93 -8.10 11.56
N PRO A 206 -8.42 -7.15 10.75
CA PRO A 206 -9.64 -7.36 10.00
C PRO A 206 -9.41 -8.31 8.83
N GLU A 207 -10.45 -9.02 8.44
CA GLU A 207 -10.48 -9.73 7.16
C GLU A 207 -11.20 -8.84 6.13
N PRO A 208 -10.58 -8.51 4.99
CA PRO A 208 -11.25 -7.76 3.94
C PRO A 208 -12.29 -8.63 3.23
N ASP A 209 -13.28 -7.98 2.63
CA ASP A 209 -14.22 -8.65 1.75
C ASP A 209 -13.49 -9.37 0.61
N ALA A 210 -14.03 -10.50 0.17
CA ALA A 210 -13.41 -11.33 -0.88
C ALA A 210 -13.10 -10.55 -2.17
N GLY A 211 -13.93 -9.55 -2.51
CA GLY A 211 -13.72 -8.68 -3.68
C GLY A 211 -12.65 -7.59 -3.51
N ALA A 212 -12.23 -7.31 -2.27
CA ALA A 212 -11.20 -6.31 -1.95
C ALA A 212 -9.80 -6.93 -1.78
N ARG A 213 -9.72 -8.28 -1.70
CA ARG A 213 -8.45 -9.00 -1.57
C ARG A 213 -7.52 -8.71 -2.75
N VAL A 214 -6.25 -8.47 -2.43
CA VAL A 214 -5.19 -8.28 -3.40
C VAL A 214 -4.55 -9.64 -3.69
N PRO A 215 -4.58 -10.14 -4.94
CA PRO A 215 -3.95 -11.41 -5.30
C PRO A 215 -2.49 -11.49 -4.84
N PHE A 216 -2.05 -12.69 -4.45
CA PHE A 216 -0.76 -12.96 -3.80
C PHE A 216 -0.62 -12.37 -2.39
N TRP A 217 -0.74 -11.05 -2.22
CA TRP A 217 -0.49 -10.41 -0.92
C TRP A 217 -1.52 -10.76 0.14
N SER A 218 -2.80 -10.82 -0.22
CA SER A 218 -3.85 -11.24 0.72
C SER A 218 -3.83 -12.73 1.04
N ASP A 219 -3.15 -13.54 0.22
CA ASP A 219 -2.93 -14.96 0.52
C ASP A 219 -1.73 -15.16 1.45
N LEU A 220 -0.76 -14.23 1.42
CA LEU A 220 0.32 -14.16 2.39
C LEU A 220 -0.17 -13.71 3.77
N ALA A 221 -1.31 -13.01 3.81
CA ALA A 221 -1.85 -12.40 5.02
C ALA A 221 -2.66 -13.33 5.95
N GLY A 222 -2.66 -14.64 5.67
CA GLY A 222 -3.50 -15.65 6.33
C GLY A 222 -2.75 -16.65 7.19
#